data_AF-A0A410NSQ5-F1
#
_entry.id   AF-A0A410NSQ5-F1
#
_cell.length_a   1.000
_cell.length_b   1.000
_cell.length_c   1.000
_cell.angle_alpha   90.00
_cell.angle_beta   90.00
_cell.angle_gamma   90.00
#
_symmetry.space_group_name_H-M   'P 1'
#
loop_
_entity.id
_entity.type
_entity.pdbx_description
1 polymer ?
#
loop_
_entity_poly.entity_id
_entity_poly.type
_entity_poly.pdbx_seq_one_letter_code
_entity_poly.pdbx_strand_id
1 'polypeptide(L)'
;MRKLVLAAVSIAALTGLAACQNPAEKEADARADAVEAQADVTATQLENQADAAPTAAQADALNAQADAVEKKADEKADAIKAEAGNRDGGMTTSNTPPKS
;
A
#
# COMPACT_ATOMS: atom_id res chain seq x y z
N MET A 1 6.80 27.56 6.34
CA MET A 1 6.38 27.40 4.93
C MET A 1 5.74 26.03 4.80
N ARG A 2 4.40 25.98 4.76
CA ARG A 2 3.61 24.76 4.67
C ARG A 2 3.76 24.18 3.26
N LYS A 3 4.69 23.24 3.08
CA LYS A 3 4.73 22.43 1.88
C LYS A 3 3.77 21.27 2.11
N LEU A 4 2.53 21.51 1.72
CA LEU A 4 1.55 20.46 1.45
C LEU A 4 2.13 19.67 0.27
N VAL A 5 2.84 18.58 0.55
CA VAL A 5 3.24 17.64 -0.48
C VAL A 5 1.98 16.87 -0.84
N LEU A 6 1.45 17.25 -1.99
CA LEU A 6 0.31 16.68 -2.67
C LEU A 6 0.34 15.14 -2.63
N ALA A 7 -0.67 14.60 -1.95
CA ALA A 7 -1.55 13.53 -2.40
C ALA A 7 -0.95 12.51 -3.37
N ALA A 8 -0.76 11.30 -2.86
CA ALA A 8 -0.67 10.07 -3.62
C ALA A 8 -1.80 10.02 -4.68
N VAL A 9 -1.41 10.13 -5.95
CA VAL A 9 -2.26 9.72 -7.07
C VAL A 9 -1.67 8.41 -7.57
N SER A 10 -2.07 7.33 -6.92
CA SER A 10 -1.92 5.97 -7.41
C SER A 10 -2.80 5.83 -8.66
N ILE A 11 -2.21 6.11 -9.82
CA ILE A 11 -2.76 5.68 -11.11
C ILE A 11 -2.60 4.16 -11.15
N ALA A 12 -3.52 3.46 -10.50
CA ALA A 12 -3.72 2.04 -10.72
C ALA A 12 -4.16 1.88 -12.17
N ALA A 13 -3.22 1.46 -13.01
CA ALA A 13 -3.44 1.14 -14.40
C ALA A 13 -4.49 0.02 -14.49
N LEU A 14 -5.73 0.41 -14.79
CA LEU A 14 -6.85 -0.45 -15.18
C LEU A 14 -6.63 -1.07 -16.58
N THR A 15 -5.45 -1.64 -16.85
CA THR A 15 -5.17 -2.37 -18.09
C THR A 15 -5.55 -3.83 -17.93
N GLY A 16 -6.85 -4.11 -17.88
CA GLY A 16 -7.36 -5.47 -17.73
C GLY A 16 -8.88 -5.55 -17.78
N LEU A 17 -9.48 -4.92 -18.79
CA LEU A 17 -10.94 -4.79 -19.00
C LEU A 17 -11.67 -6.14 -19.28
N ALA A 18 -11.14 -7.27 -18.80
CA ALA A 18 -11.69 -8.62 -19.02
C ALA A 18 -11.42 -9.65 -17.88
N ALA A 19 -10.93 -9.24 -16.69
CA ALA A 19 -10.94 -10.10 -15.50
C ALA A 19 -12.02 -9.59 -14.53
N CYS A 20 -13.14 -10.30 -14.50
CA CYS A 20 -14.31 -9.95 -13.71
C CYS A 20 -14.03 -10.14 -12.20
N GLN A 21 -13.72 -9.06 -11.47
CA GLN A 21 -14.06 -8.83 -10.06
C GLN A 21 -14.32 -10.09 -9.23
N ASN A 22 -13.33 -10.96 -9.06
CA ASN A 22 -13.57 -12.17 -8.30
C ASN A 22 -13.67 -11.78 -6.79
N PRO A 23 -14.41 -12.54 -5.98
CA PRO A 23 -14.60 -12.23 -4.56
C PRO A 23 -13.28 -12.25 -3.75
N ALA A 24 -12.28 -13.02 -4.17
CA ALA A 24 -10.96 -13.07 -3.54
C ALA A 24 -10.12 -11.81 -3.81
N GLU A 25 -10.18 -11.21 -5.00
CA GLU A 25 -9.55 -9.90 -5.27
C GLU A 25 -10.18 -8.82 -4.40
N LYS A 26 -11.52 -8.77 -4.34
CA LYS A 26 -12.24 -7.82 -3.47
C LYS A 26 -11.92 -8.00 -1.98
N GLU A 27 -11.79 -9.25 -1.53
CA GLU A 27 -11.41 -9.53 -0.15
C GLU A 27 -9.96 -9.11 0.13
N ALA A 28 -9.06 -9.30 -0.83
CA ALA A 28 -7.67 -8.87 -0.72
C ALA A 28 -7.55 -7.34 -0.72
N ASP A 29 -8.29 -6.64 -1.57
CA ASP A 29 -8.37 -5.18 -1.57
C ASP A 29 -8.85 -4.67 -0.21
N ALA A 30 -9.95 -5.23 0.33
CA ALA A 30 -10.45 -4.84 1.64
C ALA A 30 -9.45 -5.10 2.79
N ARG A 31 -8.64 -6.16 2.68
CA ARG A 31 -7.57 -6.47 3.64
C ARG A 31 -6.39 -5.50 3.51
N ALA A 32 -6.01 -5.15 2.27
CA ALA A 32 -4.98 -4.16 1.99
C ALA A 32 -5.39 -2.78 2.51
N ASP A 33 -6.61 -2.33 2.21
CA ASP A 33 -7.19 -1.08 2.70
C ASP A 33 -7.20 -1.01 4.24
N ALA A 34 -7.51 -2.13 4.90
CA ALA A 34 -7.49 -2.19 6.36
C ALA A 34 -6.07 -2.05 6.95
N VAL A 35 -5.05 -2.54 6.24
CA VAL A 35 -3.65 -2.41 6.64
C VAL A 35 -3.18 -0.97 6.45
N GLU A 36 -3.47 -0.37 5.30
CA GLU A 36 -3.16 1.04 5.00
C GLU A 36 -3.86 1.97 6.01
N ALA A 37 -5.17 1.79 6.24
CA ALA A 37 -5.92 2.62 7.19
C ALA A 37 -5.41 2.52 8.65
N GLN A 38 -4.93 1.34 9.08
CA GLN A 38 -4.32 1.20 10.40
C GLN A 38 -2.97 1.92 10.49
N ALA A 39 -2.20 1.89 9.40
CA ALA A 39 -0.94 2.60 9.31
C ALA A 39 -1.14 4.11 9.31
N ASP A 40 -2.12 4.62 8.55
CA ASP A 40 -2.48 6.04 8.51
C ASP A 40 -2.81 6.60 9.90
N VAL A 41 -3.60 5.86 10.70
CA VAL A 41 -3.91 6.27 12.08
C VAL A 41 -2.64 6.36 12.93
N THR A 42 -1.71 5.42 12.75
CA THR A 42 -0.44 5.39 13.48
C THR A 42 0.51 6.49 13.02
N ALA A 43 0.64 6.69 11.71
CA ALA A 43 1.44 7.74 11.08
C ALA A 43 0.93 9.12 11.53
N THR A 44 -0.37 9.37 11.45
CA THR A 44 -1.02 10.59 11.94
C THR A 44 -0.70 10.85 13.43
N GLN A 45 -0.67 9.82 14.28
CA GLN A 45 -0.28 9.98 15.68
C GLN A 45 1.18 10.37 15.86
N LEU A 46 2.08 9.85 15.01
CA LEU A 46 3.51 10.19 15.03
C LEU A 46 3.73 11.61 14.51
N GLU A 47 3.03 12.02 13.45
CA GLU A 47 3.08 13.37 12.91
C GLU A 47 2.53 14.41 13.89
N ASN A 48 1.42 14.12 14.57
CA ASN A 48 0.90 14.99 15.63
C ASN A 48 1.90 15.16 16.80
N GLN A 49 2.67 14.11 17.11
CA GLN A 49 3.76 14.20 18.09
C GLN A 49 4.95 15.01 17.54
N ALA A 50 5.23 14.89 16.25
CA ALA A 50 6.27 15.68 15.57
C ALA A 50 5.94 17.17 15.59
N ASP A 51 4.67 17.53 15.36
CA ASP A 51 4.18 18.91 15.42
C ASP A 51 4.29 19.51 16.83
N ALA A 52 4.16 18.68 17.87
CA ALA A 52 4.34 19.09 19.26
C ALA A 52 5.80 19.03 19.74
N ALA A 53 6.74 18.57 18.91
CA ALA A 53 8.11 18.34 19.36
C ALA A 53 8.88 19.65 19.65
N PRO A 54 9.67 19.71 20.73
CA PRO A 54 10.42 20.91 21.12
C PRO A 54 11.59 21.26 20.20
N THR A 55 12.02 20.35 19.32
CA THR A 55 13.14 20.56 18.40
C THR A 55 12.85 19.98 17.02
N ALA A 56 13.42 20.61 15.98
CA ALA A 56 13.30 20.11 14.60
C ALA A 56 13.86 18.69 14.45
N ALA A 57 15.00 18.38 15.08
CA ALA A 57 15.58 17.04 15.02
C ALA A 57 14.66 15.95 15.59
N GLN A 58 13.89 16.27 16.64
CA GLN A 58 12.91 15.34 17.19
C GLN A 58 11.67 15.21 16.30
N ALA A 59 11.20 16.32 15.71
CA ALA A 59 10.11 16.28 14.73
C ALA A 59 10.51 15.43 13.51
N ASP A 60 11.70 15.63 12.97
CA ASP A 60 12.23 14.88 11.82
C ASP A 60 12.33 13.38 12.12
N ALA A 61 12.77 13.02 13.34
CA ALA A 61 12.84 11.61 13.76
C ALA A 61 11.46 10.96 13.91
N LEU A 62 10.44 11.71 14.30
CA LEU A 62 9.05 11.23 14.41
C LEU A 62 8.40 11.11 13.02
N ASN A 63 8.61 12.10 12.14
CA ASN A 63 8.14 12.03 10.75
C ASN A 63 8.80 10.86 10.00
N ALA A 64 10.10 10.64 10.17
CA ALA A 64 10.78 9.49 9.57
C ALA A 64 10.23 8.14 10.07
N GLN A 65 9.70 8.09 11.30
CA GLN A 65 9.01 6.91 11.80
C GLN A 65 7.62 6.74 11.18
N ALA A 66 6.88 7.84 10.97
CA ALA A 66 5.60 7.84 10.26
C ALA A 66 5.78 7.31 8.82
N ASP A 67 6.74 7.86 8.07
CA ASP A 67 7.09 7.41 6.71
C ASP A 67 7.43 5.91 6.67
N ALA A 68 8.17 5.42 7.68
CA ALA A 68 8.52 4.01 7.76
C ALA A 68 7.34 3.10 8.10
N VAL A 69 6.31 3.61 8.79
CA VAL A 69 5.07 2.88 9.07
C VAL A 69 4.23 2.78 7.80
N GLU A 70 4.02 3.88 7.09
CA GLU A 70 3.30 3.93 5.81
C GLU A 70 3.96 3.01 4.79
N LYS A 71 5.27 3.15 4.57
CA LYS A 71 6.01 2.30 3.61
C LYS A 71 5.87 0.81 3.91
N LYS A 72 5.89 0.41 5.18
CA LYS A 72 5.70 -1.00 5.57
C LYS A 72 4.26 -1.47 5.36
N ALA A 73 3.29 -0.56 5.46
CA ALA A 73 1.89 -0.87 5.20
C ALA A 73 1.66 -1.05 3.70
N ASP A 74 2.20 -0.15 2.88
CA ASP A 74 2.16 -0.24 1.41
C ASP A 74 2.77 -1.57 0.93
N GLU A 75 3.96 -1.94 1.43
CA GLU A 75 4.60 -3.21 1.07
C GLU A 75 3.73 -4.43 1.43
N LYS A 76 3.01 -4.37 2.56
CA LYS A 76 2.11 -5.44 2.97
C LYS A 76 0.83 -5.46 2.14
N ALA A 77 0.24 -4.29 1.87
CA ALA A 77 -0.92 -4.12 1.03
C ALA A 77 -0.65 -4.64 -0.39
N ASP A 78 0.50 -4.29 -0.96
CA ASP A 78 0.95 -4.78 -2.25
C ASP A 78 1.19 -6.29 -2.25
N ALA A 79 1.78 -6.85 -1.19
CA ALA A 79 1.92 -8.30 -1.05
C ALA A 79 0.55 -9.01 -1.02
N ILE A 80 -0.44 -8.46 -0.31
CA ILE A 80 -1.81 -8.99 -0.23
C ILE A 80 -2.47 -8.96 -1.62
N LYS A 81 -2.42 -7.82 -2.31
CA LYS A 81 -2.98 -7.64 -3.66
C LYS A 81 -2.29 -8.56 -4.67
N ALA A 82 -0.96 -8.68 -4.62
CA ALA A 82 -0.19 -9.57 -5.48
C ALA A 82 -0.52 -11.04 -5.23
N GLU A 83 -0.71 -11.45 -3.98
CA GLU A 83 -1.12 -12.82 -3.64
C GLU A 83 -2.49 -13.16 -4.23
N ALA A 84 -3.42 -12.21 -4.23
CA ALA A 84 -4.75 -12.38 -4.83
C ALA A 84 -4.70 -12.44 -6.37
N GLY A 85 -3.95 -11.55 -7.02
CA GLY A 85 -3.78 -11.57 -8.47
C GLY A 85 -3.08 -12.83 -8.98
N ASN A 86 -2.12 -13.37 -8.22
CA ASN A 86 -1.49 -14.65 -8.51
C ASN A 86 -2.44 -15.85 -8.31
N ARG A 87 -3.42 -15.73 -7.41
CA ARG A 87 -4.46 -16.75 -7.20
C ARG A 87 -5.58 -16.72 -8.23
N ASP A 88 -5.90 -15.56 -8.81
CA ASP A 88 -7.03 -15.42 -9.75
C ASP A 88 -6.66 -15.57 -11.23
N GLY A 89 -5.39 -15.43 -11.61
CA GLY A 89 -5.01 -15.63 -13.02
C GLY A 89 -3.56 -15.40 -13.41
N GLY A 90 -2.70 -14.97 -12.49
CA GLY A 90 -1.28 -14.81 -12.73
C GLY A 90 -0.49 -16.12 -12.66
N MET A 91 -0.54 -16.93 -13.72
CA MET A 91 0.65 -17.62 -14.23
C MET A 91 1.53 -18.39 -13.21
N THR A 92 1.02 -19.49 -12.62
CA THR A 92 1.87 -20.69 -12.45
C THR A 92 1.95 -21.50 -13.76
N THR A 93 1.63 -20.89 -14.91
CA THR A 93 1.79 -21.49 -16.24
C THR A 93 3.25 -21.46 -16.71
N SER A 94 4.16 -21.99 -15.88
CA SER A 94 5.39 -22.63 -16.34
C SER A 94 5.11 -24.00 -16.97
N ASN A 95 3.84 -24.41 -17.11
CA ASN A 95 3.40 -25.56 -17.90
C ASN A 95 2.76 -25.14 -19.23
N THR A 96 3.45 -24.30 -20.00
CA THR A 96 3.22 -24.29 -21.45
C THR A 96 3.96 -25.50 -22.02
N PRO A 97 3.31 -26.62 -22.40
CA PRO A 97 4.02 -27.64 -23.16
C PRO A 97 4.52 -26.96 -24.45
N PRO A 98 5.80 -27.10 -24.83
CA PRO A 98 6.26 -26.54 -26.09
C PRO A 98 5.38 -27.13 -27.20
N LYS A 99 4.71 -26.26 -27.94
CA LYS A 99 4.12 -26.64 -29.22
C LYS A 99 5.28 -26.92 -30.17
N SER A 100 5.24 -28.13 -30.73
CA SER A 100 6.05 -28.69 -31.82
C SER A 100 7.37 -29.35 -31.40
#